data_AF-A0A8P4FYJ4-F1
#
_entry.id   AF-A0A8P4FYJ4-F1
#
_cell.length_a   1.000
_cell.length_b   1.000
_cell.length_c   1.000
_cell.angle_alpha   90.00
_cell.angle_beta   90.00
_cell.angle_gamma   90.00
#
_symmetry.space_group_name_H-M   'P 1'
#
loop_
_entity.id
_entity.type
_entity.pdbx_description
1 polymer ?
#
loop_
_entity_poly.entity_id
_entity_poly.type
_entity_poly.pdbx_seq_one_letter_code
_entity_poly.pdbx_strand_id
1 'polypeptide(L)'
;WMLNNLLNCKLCLSVGCPPLFRCTDDVQRARSCPSGWTAFNSRCFLYVPRVLNWAQAERNCQSMGGNLASVHSFQEYHEIQRMIVRVSHYSNQAWIGGSDAQQERYWLWSDGTRFSYSHWCRGEPNNDRGQHCLQMNYSDQKCWDDFWCDGSLPSVCARKR
;
A
#
# COMPACT_ATOMS: atom_id res chain seq x y z
N TRP A 1 -21.67 24.50 11.19
CA TRP A 1 -21.54 23.23 10.46
C TRP A 1 -20.19 22.63 10.79
N MET A 2 -20.21 21.38 11.23
CA MET A 2 -19.33 20.81 12.25
C MET A 2 -17.86 20.63 11.85
N LEU A 3 -16.97 20.86 12.81
CA LEU A 3 -15.59 20.38 12.82
C LEU A 3 -15.44 19.29 13.89
N ASN A 4 -14.78 18.21 13.49
CA ASN A 4 -13.89 17.33 14.26
C ASN A 4 -14.47 16.51 15.42
N ASN A 5 -14.84 15.27 15.08
CA ASN A 5 -15.05 14.14 16.00
C ASN A 5 -13.74 13.35 16.21
N LEU A 6 -12.74 13.99 16.79
CA LEU A 6 -11.60 13.31 17.39
C LEU A 6 -11.34 13.92 18.75
N LEU A 7 -11.06 13.05 19.72
CA LEU A 7 -10.78 13.31 21.14
C LEU A 7 -12.00 13.41 22.06
N ASN A 8 -12.38 12.27 22.64
CA ASN A 8 -12.38 12.15 24.10
C ASN A 8 -12.45 10.68 24.56
N CYS A 9 -11.31 9.98 24.50
CA CYS A 9 -11.04 8.87 25.43
C CYS A 9 -10.28 9.41 26.66
N LYS A 10 -10.77 10.51 27.24
CA LYS A 10 -10.32 11.05 28.52
C LYS A 10 -11.55 11.36 29.34
N LEU A 11 -12.04 10.36 30.07
CA LEU A 11 -12.79 10.45 31.33
C LEU A 11 -13.45 9.09 31.59
N CYS A 12 -12.70 8.21 32.24
CA CYS A 12 -13.30 7.16 33.06
C CYS A 12 -12.53 7.15 34.38
N LEU A 13 -12.69 8.24 35.13
CA LEU A 13 -12.37 8.27 36.55
C LEU A 13 -13.73 8.29 37.27
N SER A 14 -13.79 7.50 38.34
CA SER A 14 -14.94 7.25 39.22
C SER A 14 -16.05 6.33 38.69
N VAL A 15 -15.96 5.07 39.16
CA VAL A 15 -17.00 4.08 39.49
C VAL A 15 -18.05 3.67 38.44
N GLY A 16 -17.92 2.41 37.99
CA GLY A 16 -19.05 1.55 37.62
C GLY A 16 -19.48 1.56 36.15
N CYS A 17 -18.76 0.83 35.29
CA CYS A 17 -19.26 0.45 33.96
C CYS A 17 -19.62 -1.06 33.94
N PRO A 18 -20.78 -1.49 33.42
CA PRO A 18 -21.14 -2.91 33.30
C PRO A 18 -20.16 -3.67 32.38
N PRO A 19 -19.97 -4.99 32.54
CA PRO A 19 -18.97 -5.75 31.79
C PRO A 19 -19.49 -6.14 30.41
N LEU A 20 -19.69 -5.19 29.50
CA LEU A 20 -19.91 -5.48 28.08
C LEU A 20 -19.17 -4.46 27.21
N PHE A 21 -18.13 -4.98 26.54
CA PHE A 21 -17.21 -4.35 25.58
C PHE A 21 -16.23 -3.32 26.13
N ARG A 22 -15.01 -3.79 26.40
CA ARG A 22 -13.86 -2.96 26.77
C ARG A 22 -13.38 -2.17 25.56
N CYS A 23 -13.27 -0.84 25.69
CA CYS A 23 -12.61 0.03 24.70
C CYS A 23 -11.16 -0.37 24.37
N THR A 24 -10.55 -1.26 25.16
CA THR A 24 -9.19 -1.78 24.92
C THR A 24 -9.12 -2.66 23.68
N ASP A 25 -10.18 -3.40 23.36
CA ASP A 25 -10.14 -4.40 22.29
C ASP A 25 -10.22 -3.73 20.92
N ASP A 26 -11.05 -2.68 20.77
CA ASP A 26 -11.13 -1.87 19.56
C ASP A 26 -9.87 -1.03 19.33
N VAL A 27 -9.25 -0.51 20.39
CA VAL A 27 -7.98 0.24 20.32
C VAL A 27 -6.80 -0.68 19.99
N GLN A 28 -6.83 -1.95 20.41
CA GLN A 28 -5.81 -2.93 20.01
C GLN A 28 -6.04 -3.49 18.60
N ARG A 29 -7.31 -3.61 18.16
CA ARG A 29 -7.65 -3.95 16.76
C ARG A 29 -7.22 -2.86 15.78
N ALA A 30 -7.31 -1.59 16.19
CA ALA A 30 -6.79 -0.44 15.45
C ALA A 30 -5.26 -0.27 15.53
N ARG A 31 -4.51 -1.23 16.09
CA ARG A 31 -3.04 -1.24 16.11
C ARG A 31 -2.44 -2.47 15.43
N SER A 32 -3.29 -3.45 15.10
CA SER A 32 -2.89 -4.69 14.45
C SER A 32 -3.42 -4.71 13.03
N CYS A 33 -2.71 -5.40 12.15
CA CYS A 33 -3.15 -5.51 10.77
C CYS A 33 -4.39 -6.40 10.67
N PRO A 34 -5.34 -6.09 9.76
CA PRO A 34 -6.48 -6.98 9.53
C PRO A 34 -6.03 -8.38 9.12
N SER A 35 -6.89 -9.38 9.31
CA SER A 35 -6.57 -10.76 8.92
C SER A 35 -6.15 -10.84 7.45
N GLY A 36 -5.08 -11.59 7.18
CA GLY A 36 -4.49 -11.72 5.84
C GLY A 36 -3.49 -10.63 5.46
N TRP A 37 -3.39 -9.53 6.21
CA TRP A 37 -2.41 -8.48 5.96
C TRP A 37 -1.08 -8.78 6.67
N THR A 38 0.02 -8.54 5.97
CA THR A 38 1.38 -8.65 6.49
C THR A 38 1.77 -7.37 7.21
N ALA A 39 2.12 -7.50 8.47
CA ALA A 39 2.46 -6.39 9.32
C ALA A 39 3.96 -6.05 9.21
N PHE A 40 4.31 -4.81 8.86
CA PHE A 40 5.70 -4.34 8.89
C PHE A 40 5.76 -2.91 9.45
N ASN A 41 6.55 -2.70 10.51
CA ASN A 41 6.62 -1.43 11.26
C ASN A 41 5.24 -0.88 11.68
N SER A 42 4.84 0.30 11.19
CA SER A 42 3.53 0.93 11.47
C SER A 42 2.53 0.75 10.32
N ARG A 43 2.81 -0.18 9.40
CA ARG A 43 2.04 -0.40 8.18
C ARG A 43 1.60 -1.85 8.03
N CYS A 44 0.62 -2.04 7.17
CA CYS A 44 0.07 -3.32 6.77
C CYS A 44 0.12 -3.40 5.25
N PHE A 45 0.57 -4.53 4.73
CA PHE A 45 0.68 -4.81 3.30
C PHE A 45 -0.13 -6.05 2.94
N LEU A 46 -0.74 -6.05 1.75
CA LEU A 46 -1.49 -7.19 1.24
C LEU A 46 -1.18 -7.39 -0.23
N TYR A 47 -0.73 -8.59 -0.60
CA TYR A 47 -0.63 -8.98 -2.00
C TYR A 47 -2.00 -9.47 -2.48
N VAL A 48 -2.47 -8.89 -3.58
CA VAL A 48 -3.73 -9.24 -4.23
C VAL A 48 -3.40 -9.93 -5.56
N PRO A 49 -3.60 -11.26 -5.67
CA PRO A 49 -3.24 -12.01 -6.87
C PRO A 49 -4.15 -11.74 -8.07
N ARG A 50 -5.33 -11.12 -7.85
CA ARG A 50 -6.25 -10.78 -8.93
C ARG A 50 -5.61 -9.74 -9.85
N VAL A 51 -5.52 -10.08 -11.14
CA VAL A 51 -4.99 -9.20 -12.18
C VAL A 51 -5.99 -8.11 -12.53
N LEU A 52 -5.55 -6.85 -12.46
CA LEU A 52 -6.35 -5.66 -12.72
C LEU A 52 -5.48 -4.59 -13.38
N ASN A 53 -6.10 -3.63 -14.06
CA ASN A 53 -5.38 -2.43 -14.44
C ASN A 53 -5.09 -1.54 -13.23
N TRP A 54 -4.15 -0.59 -13.37
CA TRP A 54 -3.64 0.17 -12.23
C TRP A 54 -4.77 0.91 -11.48
N ALA A 55 -5.66 1.57 -12.23
CA ALA A 55 -6.79 2.30 -11.64
C ALA A 55 -7.82 1.38 -10.96
N GLN A 56 -8.07 0.20 -11.51
CA GLN A 56 -8.92 -0.83 -10.88
C GLN A 56 -8.27 -1.40 -9.63
N ALA A 57 -6.95 -1.63 -9.65
CA ALA A 57 -6.19 -2.13 -8.51
C ALA A 57 -6.19 -1.11 -7.35
N GLU A 58 -6.01 0.18 -7.65
CA GLU A 58 -6.14 1.27 -6.69
C GLU A 58 -7.54 1.28 -6.04
N ARG A 59 -8.61 1.28 -6.84
CA ARG A 59 -9.99 1.21 -6.31
C ARG A 59 -10.22 -0.04 -5.45
N ASN A 60 -9.63 -1.16 -5.81
CA ASN A 60 -9.70 -2.36 -4.99
C ASN A 60 -9.02 -2.18 -3.63
N CYS A 61 -7.81 -1.60 -3.59
CA CYS A 61 -7.14 -1.31 -2.33
C CYS A 61 -7.92 -0.31 -1.46
N GLN A 62 -8.51 0.71 -2.08
CA GLN A 62 -9.40 1.68 -1.42
C GLN A 62 -10.62 1.01 -0.79
N SER A 63 -11.23 0.03 -1.48
CA SER A 63 -12.35 -0.75 -0.92
C SER A 63 -11.98 -1.53 0.34
N MET A 64 -10.69 -1.82 0.56
CA MET A 64 -10.16 -2.50 1.74
C MET A 64 -9.58 -1.52 2.78
N GLY A 65 -9.82 -0.22 2.63
CA GLY A 65 -9.36 0.83 3.54
C GLY A 65 -7.87 1.13 3.45
N GLY A 66 -7.27 0.93 2.28
CA GLY A 66 -5.88 1.28 1.96
C GLY A 66 -5.76 1.94 0.59
N ASN A 67 -4.56 1.98 0.03
CA ASN A 67 -4.30 2.37 -1.35
C ASN A 67 -3.35 1.35 -1.96
N LEU A 68 -3.02 1.44 -3.24
CA LEU A 68 -1.83 0.76 -3.75
C LEU A 68 -0.61 1.18 -2.91
N ALA A 69 0.30 0.24 -2.70
CA ALA A 69 1.37 0.43 -1.74
C ALA A 69 2.34 1.53 -2.20
N SER A 70 2.57 2.51 -1.33
CA SER A 70 3.76 3.36 -1.39
C SER A 70 4.93 2.68 -0.68
N VAL A 71 6.15 2.93 -1.16
CA VAL A 71 7.38 2.35 -0.59
C VAL A 71 8.30 3.48 -0.13
N HIS A 72 8.73 3.42 1.13
CA HIS A 72 9.49 4.49 1.78
C HIS A 72 10.88 4.07 2.25
N SER A 73 11.24 2.79 2.11
CA SER A 73 12.56 2.31 2.49
C SER A 73 12.92 1.02 1.78
N PHE A 74 14.22 0.73 1.77
CA PHE A 74 14.75 -0.54 1.29
C PHE A 74 14.15 -1.75 2.03
N GLN A 75 13.93 -1.63 3.34
CA GLN A 75 13.37 -2.71 4.15
C GLN A 75 11.89 -2.97 3.83
N GLU A 76 11.10 -1.91 3.62
CA GLU A 76 9.70 -2.06 3.15
C GLU A 76 9.67 -2.75 1.79
N TYR A 77 10.56 -2.34 0.86
CA TYR A 77 10.63 -2.95 -0.46
C TYR A 77 10.84 -4.46 -0.37
N HIS A 78 11.85 -4.89 0.38
CA HIS A 78 12.17 -6.31 0.55
C HIS A 78 11.07 -7.09 1.26
N GLU A 79 10.38 -6.48 2.22
CA GLU A 79 9.27 -7.16 2.89
C GLU A 79 8.09 -7.38 1.94
N ILE A 80 7.79 -6.41 1.08
CA ILE A 80 6.77 -6.58 0.03
C ILE A 80 7.19 -7.71 -0.93
N GLN A 81 8.45 -7.76 -1.35
CA GLN A 81 8.95 -8.85 -2.22
C GLN A 81 8.79 -10.22 -1.57
N ARG A 82 9.18 -10.37 -0.30
CA ARG A 82 9.01 -11.63 0.46
C ARG A 82 7.55 -12.02 0.57
N MET A 83 6.66 -11.06 0.83
CA MET A 83 5.22 -11.31 0.89
C MET A 83 4.68 -11.83 -0.45
N ILE A 84 5.07 -11.22 -1.58
CA ILE A 84 4.66 -11.67 -2.92
C ILE A 84 5.10 -13.11 -3.15
N VAL A 85 6.36 -13.44 -2.86
CA VAL A 85 6.90 -14.81 -3.01
C VAL A 85 6.18 -15.80 -2.12
N ARG A 86 5.91 -15.44 -0.86
CA ARG A 86 5.22 -16.32 0.10
C ARG A 86 3.79 -16.66 -0.36
N VAL A 87 3.07 -15.71 -0.96
CA VAL A 87 1.67 -15.90 -1.35
C VAL A 87 1.52 -16.48 -2.75
N SER A 88 2.36 -16.07 -3.71
CA SER A 88 2.24 -16.50 -5.10
C SER A 88 3.14 -17.69 -5.46
N HIS A 89 4.10 -18.04 -4.60
CA HIS A 89 5.19 -18.99 -4.87
C HIS A 89 6.17 -18.54 -5.97
N TYR A 90 6.02 -17.32 -6.48
CA TYR A 90 6.86 -16.72 -7.52
C TYR A 90 7.17 -15.26 -7.18
N SER A 91 8.16 -14.67 -7.85
CA SER A 91 8.43 -13.23 -7.74
C SER A 91 7.65 -12.47 -8.82
N ASN A 92 6.31 -12.51 -8.70
CA ASN A 92 5.43 -11.88 -9.67
C ASN A 92 5.65 -10.36 -9.72
N GLN A 93 5.56 -9.81 -10.93
CA GLN A 93 5.36 -8.38 -11.13
C GLN A 93 4.05 -7.96 -10.48
N ALA A 94 4.03 -6.77 -9.90
CA ALA A 94 2.84 -6.26 -9.23
C ALA A 94 2.79 -4.73 -9.29
N TRP A 95 1.57 -4.22 -9.38
CA TRP A 95 1.29 -2.80 -9.22
C TRP A 95 1.62 -2.33 -7.81
N ILE A 96 2.27 -1.17 -7.74
CA ILE A 96 2.37 -0.33 -6.54
C ILE A 96 1.91 1.10 -6.89
N GLY A 97 1.73 1.94 -5.88
CA GLY A 97 0.91 3.16 -6.00
C GLY A 97 1.57 4.33 -6.73
N GLY A 98 2.70 4.12 -7.39
CA GLY A 98 3.43 5.19 -8.05
C GLY A 98 2.82 5.53 -9.39
N SER A 99 2.70 6.81 -9.71
CA SER A 99 2.35 7.28 -11.05
C SER A 99 2.92 8.68 -11.30
N ASP A 100 3.27 8.97 -12.56
CA ASP A 100 3.63 10.31 -13.05
C ASP A 100 2.66 10.81 -14.15
N ALA A 101 1.49 10.17 -14.30
CA ALA A 101 0.50 10.51 -15.34
C ALA A 101 0.00 11.98 -15.29
N GLN A 102 0.14 12.66 -14.14
CA GLN A 102 -0.20 14.07 -14.01
C GLN A 102 0.85 14.99 -14.62
N GLN A 103 2.13 14.61 -14.48
CA GLN A 103 3.27 15.34 -15.01
C GLN A 103 4.44 14.37 -15.18
N GLU A 104 4.79 14.11 -16.42
CA GLU A 104 5.89 13.26 -16.83
C GLU A 104 7.18 13.53 -16.04
N ARG A 105 7.85 12.45 -15.58
CA ARG A 105 9.04 12.46 -14.69
C ARG A 105 8.80 12.94 -13.27
N TYR A 106 7.58 13.34 -12.91
CA TYR A 106 7.23 13.75 -11.55
C TYR A 106 6.36 12.69 -10.87
N TRP A 107 7.03 11.74 -10.21
CA TRP A 107 6.39 10.59 -9.57
C TRP A 107 5.71 10.95 -8.25
N LEU A 108 4.47 10.50 -8.10
CA LEU A 108 3.64 10.65 -6.91
C LEU A 108 3.11 9.30 -6.45
N TRP A 109 2.96 9.13 -5.14
CA TRP A 109 2.22 7.99 -4.58
C TRP A 109 0.72 8.30 -4.52
N SER A 110 -0.12 7.35 -4.90
CA SER A 110 -1.58 7.46 -4.88
C SER A 110 -2.16 7.72 -3.49
N ASP A 111 -1.45 7.32 -2.43
CA ASP A 111 -1.83 7.56 -1.04
C ASP A 111 -1.47 8.97 -0.52
N GLY A 112 -0.90 9.82 -1.38
CA GLY A 112 -0.51 11.20 -1.06
C GLY A 112 0.77 11.33 -0.23
N THR A 113 1.47 10.24 0.05
CA THR A 113 2.77 10.29 0.74
C THR A 113 3.88 10.78 -0.20
N ARG A 114 4.98 11.24 0.38
CA ARG A 114 6.11 11.78 -0.38
C ARG A 114 6.85 10.66 -1.14
N PHE A 115 7.10 10.89 -2.43
CA PHE A 115 7.96 10.04 -3.25
C PHE A 115 9.44 10.37 -2.99
N SER A 116 10.07 9.71 -2.01
CA SER A 116 11.46 9.96 -1.61
C SER A 116 12.38 8.75 -1.70
N TYR A 117 11.82 7.56 -1.90
CA TYR A 117 12.57 6.32 -2.09
C TYR A 117 12.24 5.78 -3.47
N SER A 118 13.26 5.34 -4.20
CA SER A 118 13.10 4.70 -5.50
C SER A 118 14.01 3.50 -5.66
N HIS A 119 13.54 2.51 -6.41
CA HIS A 119 14.33 1.35 -6.78
C HIS A 119 14.16 1.01 -8.27
N TRP A 120 14.31 2.01 -9.13
CA TRP A 120 14.24 1.88 -10.59
C TRP A 120 15.28 0.90 -11.13
N CYS A 121 14.88 0.12 -12.13
CA CYS A 121 15.81 -0.64 -12.93
C CYS A 121 16.70 0.27 -13.75
N ARG A 122 17.87 -0.24 -14.15
CA ARG A 122 18.77 0.50 -15.04
C ARG A 122 18.06 0.81 -16.35
N GLY A 123 17.89 2.10 -16.64
CA GLY A 123 17.18 2.59 -17.82
C GLY A 123 15.80 3.15 -17.51
N GLU A 124 15.26 2.85 -16.33
CA GLU A 124 13.91 3.25 -15.92
C GLU A 124 13.89 4.48 -14.99
N PRO A 125 12.78 5.24 -14.97
CA PRO A 125 11.63 5.12 -15.87
C PRO A 125 11.95 5.65 -17.28
N ASN A 126 11.49 4.97 -18.33
CA ASN A 126 11.85 5.27 -19.72
C ASN A 126 10.70 5.89 -20.53
N ASN A 127 9.47 5.84 -20.01
CA ASN A 127 8.25 6.31 -20.66
C ASN A 127 8.06 5.75 -22.08
N ASP A 128 8.26 4.45 -22.27
CA ASP A 128 8.10 3.81 -23.58
C ASP A 128 6.65 3.89 -24.03
N ARG A 129 6.38 4.83 -24.96
CA ARG A 129 5.05 5.05 -25.55
C ARG A 129 3.98 5.42 -24.49
N GLY A 130 4.31 6.23 -23.49
CA GLY A 130 3.31 6.74 -22.53
C GLY A 130 3.08 5.82 -21.34
N GLN A 131 4.16 5.29 -20.75
CA GLN A 131 4.10 4.49 -19.53
C GLN A 131 4.12 5.41 -18.31
N HIS A 132 3.14 5.24 -17.42
CA HIS A 132 2.93 6.19 -16.32
C HIS A 132 2.58 5.53 -14.99
N CYS A 133 2.57 4.20 -14.91
CA CYS A 133 2.14 3.45 -13.73
C CYS A 133 3.24 2.52 -13.23
N LEU A 134 3.53 2.58 -11.93
CA LEU A 134 4.69 1.92 -11.35
C LEU A 134 4.42 0.44 -11.08
N GLN A 135 5.23 -0.44 -11.67
CA GLN A 135 5.30 -1.85 -11.30
C GLN A 135 6.60 -2.19 -10.57
N MET A 136 6.52 -3.15 -9.65
CA MET A 136 7.69 -3.72 -8.97
C MET A 136 8.00 -5.14 -9.44
N ASN A 137 9.16 -5.66 -9.04
CA ASN A 137 9.68 -6.97 -9.44
C ASN A 137 9.87 -7.12 -10.95
N TYR A 138 10.15 -6.02 -11.65
CA TYR A 138 10.49 -6.04 -13.06
C TYR A 138 11.88 -6.65 -13.29
N SER A 139 12.02 -7.37 -14.42
CA SER A 139 13.26 -8.05 -14.84
C SER A 139 13.80 -9.09 -13.82
N ASP A 140 14.98 -9.62 -14.07
CA ASP A 140 15.71 -10.50 -13.14
C ASP A 140 16.29 -9.74 -11.95
N GLN A 141 16.51 -8.43 -12.11
CA GLN A 141 16.98 -7.54 -11.05
C GLN A 141 15.92 -7.27 -9.97
N LYS A 142 14.65 -7.58 -10.23
CA LYS A 142 13.50 -7.34 -9.32
C LYS A 142 13.44 -5.90 -8.83
N CYS A 143 13.58 -4.95 -9.74
CA CYS A 143 13.51 -3.50 -9.50
C CYS A 143 12.21 -2.93 -10.08
N TRP A 144 12.09 -1.61 -10.15
CA TRP A 144 10.91 -0.90 -10.64
C TRP A 144 11.01 -0.54 -12.11
N ASP A 145 9.85 -0.45 -12.73
CA ASP A 145 9.63 -0.06 -14.12
C ASP A 145 8.33 0.73 -14.19
N ASP A 146 8.26 1.70 -15.10
CA ASP A 146 7.01 2.31 -15.49
C ASP A 146 6.35 1.45 -16.58
N PHE A 147 5.05 1.24 -16.46
CA PHE A 147 4.30 0.37 -17.35
C PHE A 147 3.00 1.04 -17.79
N TRP A 148 2.40 0.52 -18.87
CA TRP A 148 1.15 1.06 -19.39
C TRP A 148 0.05 0.84 -18.35
N CYS A 149 -0.62 1.92 -17.96
CA CYS A 149 -1.59 1.93 -16.87
C CYS A 149 -2.83 1.04 -17.12
N ASP A 150 -3.12 0.72 -18.38
CA ASP A 150 -4.18 -0.19 -18.82
C ASP A 150 -3.74 -1.68 -18.83
N GLY A 151 -2.44 -1.95 -18.68
CA GLY A 151 -1.89 -3.29 -18.48
C GLY A 151 -2.49 -3.98 -17.26
N SER A 152 -2.52 -5.31 -17.25
CA SER A 152 -3.16 -6.08 -16.17
C SER A 152 -2.13 -6.85 -15.35
N LEU A 153 -1.98 -6.49 -14.08
CA LEU A 153 -1.05 -7.13 -13.15
C LEU A 153 -1.75 -7.41 -11.80
N PRO A 154 -1.23 -8.36 -11.00
CA PRO A 154 -1.48 -8.40 -9.56
C PRO A 154 -1.09 -7.08 -8.89
N SER A 155 -1.46 -6.88 -7.63
CA SER A 155 -1.18 -5.62 -6.93
C SER A 155 -0.78 -5.81 -5.48
N VAL A 156 -0.14 -4.81 -4.92
CA VAL A 156 0.13 -4.71 -3.48
C VAL A 156 -0.63 -3.53 -2.91
N CYS A 157 -1.48 -3.79 -1.93
CA CYS A 157 -2.16 -2.75 -1.15
C CYS A 157 -1.38 -2.43 0.12
N ALA A 158 -1.44 -1.19 0.58
CA ALA A 158 -0.92 -0.77 1.87
C ALA A 158 -1.93 0.08 2.64
N ARG A 159 -1.87 0.00 3.97
CA ARG A 159 -2.58 0.89 4.89
C ARG A 159 -1.78 1.13 6.16
N LYS A 160 -2.09 2.22 6.86
CA LYS A 160 -1.57 2.46 8.22
C LYS A 160 -2.21 1.45 9.18
N ARG A 161 -1.44 1.03 10.19
CA ARG A 161 -1.95 0.26 11.32
C ARG A 161 -2.96 1.08 12.10
#